data_AF-A0A8C7MGD7-F1
#
_entry.id   AF-A0A8C7MGD7-F1
#
_cell.length_a   1.000
_cell.length_b   1.000
_cell.length_c   1.000
_cell.angle_alpha   90.00
_cell.angle_beta   90.00
_cell.angle_gamma   90.00
#
_symmetry.space_group_name_H-M   'P 1'
#
loop_
_entity.id
_entity.type
_entity.pdbx_description
1 polymer ?
#
loop_
_entity_poly.entity_id
_entity_poly.type
_entity_poly.pdbx_seq_one_letter_code
_entity_poly.pdbx_strand_id
1 'polypeptide(L)'
;MASRAPATTGRLLVSFRKWYYNAAGFNKIGLMRDDTIHEDSDVKEALRRLPEKVYNDRMFRLKRALDLSMKQAVLPKEQRTQYEEVQQTWAQMTYSGLIQTWAQISSTLCLINLAWFNGLIKWSLNCKLHSSGTPGMQTLKYLK
;
A
#
# COMPACT_ATOMS: atom_id res chain seq x y z
N MET A 1 -1.39 -7.53 -34.13
CA MET A 1 -0.24 -6.98 -33.38
C MET A 1 -0.70 -5.73 -32.67
N ALA A 2 -0.70 -5.70 -31.33
CA ALA A 2 -1.09 -4.51 -30.58
C ALA A 2 0.02 -3.46 -30.69
N SER A 3 -0.25 -2.34 -31.35
CA SER A 3 0.63 -1.17 -31.37
C SER A 3 0.82 -0.67 -29.94
N ARG A 4 2.01 -0.84 -29.38
CA ARG A 4 2.39 -0.16 -28.13
C ARG A 4 2.25 1.35 -28.37
N ALA A 5 1.36 2.00 -27.64
CA ALA A 5 1.19 3.46 -27.69
C ALA A 5 2.56 4.15 -27.48
N PRO A 6 2.84 5.26 -28.18
CA PRO A 6 4.14 5.91 -28.10
C PRO A 6 4.39 6.38 -26.66
N ALA A 7 5.40 5.81 -26.02
CA ALA A 7 5.90 6.19 -24.69
C ALA A 7 6.36 7.67 -24.62
N THR A 8 6.34 8.40 -25.73
CA THR A 8 6.70 9.81 -25.87
C THR A 8 5.78 10.75 -25.07
N THR A 9 4.47 10.47 -24.99
CA THR A 9 3.54 11.31 -24.21
C THR A 9 3.89 11.35 -22.72
N GLY A 10 4.37 10.22 -22.18
CA GLY A 10 4.76 10.13 -20.77
C GLY A 10 5.93 11.04 -20.40
N ARG A 11 6.93 11.17 -21.29
CA ARG A 11 8.14 11.97 -21.01
C ARG A 11 7.88 13.47 -21.00
N LEU A 12 7.00 13.96 -21.89
CA LEU A 12 6.58 15.37 -21.92
C LEU A 12 5.73 15.74 -20.70
N LEU A 13 4.82 14.85 -20.28
CA LEU A 13 4.00 15.05 -19.07
C LEU A 13 4.84 15.12 -17.79
N VAL A 14 5.91 14.33 -17.70
CA VAL A 14 6.83 14.37 -16.55
C VAL A 14 7.58 15.71 -16.50
N SER A 15 8.07 16.21 -17.63
CA SER A 15 8.74 17.51 -17.70
C SER A 15 7.81 18.67 -17.33
N PHE A 16 6.56 18.66 -17.82
CA PHE A 16 5.55 19.66 -17.45
C PHE A 16 5.22 19.61 -15.95
N ARG A 17 5.07 18.41 -15.38
CA ARG A 17 4.82 18.22 -13.94
C ARG A 17 5.97 18.76 -13.09
N LYS A 18 7.23 18.55 -13.50
CA LYS A 18 8.41 19.11 -12.81
C LYS A 18 8.44 20.63 -12.88
N TRP A 19 8.09 21.22 -14.03
CA TRP A 19 7.96 22.66 -14.17
C TRP A 19 6.89 23.25 -13.24
N TYR A 20 5.69 22.67 -13.25
CA TYR A 20 4.57 23.10 -12.39
C TYR A 20 4.93 23.01 -10.89
N TYR A 21 5.61 21.93 -10.50
CA TYR A 21 6.09 21.73 -9.13
C TYR A 21 7.07 22.84 -8.68
N ASN A 22 7.96 23.28 -9.56
CA ASN A 22 8.89 24.38 -9.27
C ASN A 22 8.20 25.75 -9.26
N ALA A 23 7.18 25.94 -10.11
CA ALA A 23 6.41 27.18 -10.19
C ALA A 23 5.54 27.42 -8.95
N ALA A 24 4.98 26.35 -8.36
CA ALA A 24 4.12 26.42 -7.18
C ALA A 24 4.83 26.93 -5.90
N GLY A 25 6.16 27.01 -5.87
CA GLY A 25 6.91 27.76 -4.87
C GLY A 25 6.98 27.16 -3.46
N PHE A 26 6.24 26.09 -3.15
CA PHE A 26 6.26 25.44 -1.84
C PHE A 26 7.63 24.81 -1.48
N ASN A 27 8.46 24.50 -2.48
CA ASN A 27 9.84 24.05 -2.25
C ASN A 27 10.70 25.11 -1.57
N LYS A 28 10.39 26.40 -1.78
CA LYS A 28 11.12 27.54 -1.22
C LYS A 28 10.91 27.69 0.29
N ILE A 29 9.78 27.19 0.80
CA ILE A 29 9.41 27.18 2.22
C ILE A 29 9.62 25.80 2.88
N GLY A 30 10.08 24.81 2.10
CA GLY A 30 10.42 23.48 2.61
C GLY A 30 9.21 22.63 3.01
N LEU A 31 8.07 22.84 2.36
CA LEU A 31 6.87 22.00 2.51
C LEU A 31 6.90 20.80 1.56
N MET A 32 6.21 19.73 1.93
CA MET A 32 5.90 18.62 1.04
C MET A 32 4.54 18.82 0.38
N ARG A 33 4.28 18.09 -0.72
CA ARG A 33 2.99 18.16 -1.44
C ARG A 33 1.79 17.89 -0.52
N ASP A 34 1.88 16.88 0.33
CA ASP A 34 0.78 16.47 1.22
C ASP A 34 0.45 17.52 2.30
N ASP A 35 1.38 18.43 2.58
CA ASP A 35 1.18 19.50 3.57
C ASP A 35 0.33 20.66 3.00
N THR A 36 0.17 20.74 1.68
CA THR A 36 -0.58 21.82 0.99
C THR A 36 -2.06 21.51 0.75
N ILE A 37 -2.51 20.32 1.11
CA ILE A 37 -3.91 19.90 0.96
C ILE A 37 -4.77 20.62 1.99
N HIS A 38 -5.97 21.05 1.58
CA HIS A 38 -6.92 21.69 2.49
C HIS A 38 -7.45 20.70 3.55
N GLU A 39 -7.61 21.16 4.78
CA GLU A 39 -7.98 20.33 5.94
C GLU A 39 -9.50 20.07 6.00
N ASP A 40 -9.98 19.24 5.08
CA ASP A 40 -11.37 18.74 5.05
C ASP A 40 -11.61 17.67 6.15
N SER A 41 -12.87 17.23 6.33
CA SER A 41 -13.24 16.16 7.28
C SER A 41 -12.43 14.89 7.06
N ASP A 42 -12.23 14.52 5.79
CA ASP A 42 -11.58 13.27 5.39
C ASP A 42 -10.07 13.34 5.64
N VAL A 43 -9.47 14.51 5.44
CA VAL A 43 -8.05 14.76 5.71
C VAL A 43 -7.78 14.71 7.21
N LYS A 44 -8.67 15.29 8.03
CA LYS A 44 -8.58 15.20 9.49
C LYS A 44 -8.65 13.77 9.99
N GLU A 45 -9.52 12.94 9.40
CA GLU A 45 -9.57 11.51 9.73
C GLU A 45 -8.28 10.79 9.32
N ALA A 46 -7.75 11.09 8.13
CA ALA A 46 -6.48 10.52 7.66
C ALA A 46 -5.31 10.90 8.59
N LEU A 47 -5.26 12.14 9.08
CA LEU A 47 -4.25 12.58 10.05
C LEU A 47 -4.35 11.86 11.39
N ARG A 48 -5.56 11.51 11.84
CA ARG A 48 -5.75 10.72 13.08
C ARG A 48 -5.27 9.29 12.95
N ARG A 49 -5.30 8.72 11.74
CA ARG A 49 -4.82 7.36 11.46
C ARG A 49 -3.30 7.27 11.31
N LEU A 50 -2.63 8.41 11.12
CA LEU A 50 -1.22 8.48 10.83
C LEU A 50 -0.37 8.18 12.09
N PRO A 51 0.75 7.45 11.99
CA PRO A 51 1.62 7.23 13.13
C PRO A 51 2.21 8.55 13.65
N GLU A 52 2.34 8.65 14.98
CA GLU A 52 2.70 9.89 15.69
C GLU A 52 3.99 10.53 15.16
N LYS A 53 5.01 9.73 14.86
CA LYS A 53 6.28 10.22 14.33
C LYS A 53 6.09 11.04 13.04
N VAL A 54 5.30 10.52 12.10
CA VAL A 54 5.08 11.17 10.79
C VAL A 54 4.23 12.42 10.96
N TYR A 55 3.27 12.39 11.88
CA TYR A 55 2.47 13.55 12.24
C TYR A 55 3.31 14.69 12.82
N ASN A 56 4.23 14.38 13.75
CA ASN A 56 5.13 15.37 14.35
C ASN A 56 6.09 15.96 13.30
N ASP A 57 6.61 15.13 12.39
CA ASP A 57 7.45 15.58 11.27
C ASP A 57 6.69 16.56 10.35
N ARG A 58 5.39 16.30 10.10
CA ARG A 58 4.50 17.22 9.37
C ARG A 58 4.31 18.55 10.11
N MET A 59 4.01 18.50 11.41
CA MET A 59 3.82 19.70 12.22
C MET A 59 5.09 20.56 12.28
N PHE A 60 6.27 19.94 12.34
CA PHE A 60 7.54 20.65 12.29
C PHE A 60 7.73 21.43 10.99
N ARG A 61 7.41 20.82 9.83
CA ARG A 61 7.49 21.49 8.52
C ARG A 61 6.53 22.68 8.43
N LEU A 62 5.29 22.52 8.91
CA LEU A 62 4.29 23.58 8.91
C LEU A 62 4.69 24.76 9.80
N LYS A 63 5.17 24.51 11.02
CA LYS A 63 5.66 25.56 11.93
C LYS A 63 6.81 26.33 11.29
N ARG A 64 7.79 25.62 10.73
CA ARG A 64 8.90 26.24 10.00
C ARG A 64 8.42 27.09 8.82
N ALA A 65 7.46 26.59 8.04
CA ALA A 65 6.91 27.33 6.90
C ALA A 65 6.18 28.61 7.34
N LEU A 66 5.43 28.55 8.45
CA LEU A 66 4.78 29.72 9.04
C LEU A 66 5.81 30.76 9.51
N ASP A 67 6.87 30.33 10.19
CA ASP A 67 7.95 31.22 10.64
C ASP A 67 8.62 31.96 9.48
N LEU A 68 8.83 31.27 8.36
CA LEU A 68 9.41 31.84 7.14
C LEU A 68 8.44 32.76 6.42
N SER A 69 7.16 32.40 6.38
CA SER A 69 6.10 33.23 5.81
C SER A 69 5.98 34.55 6.55
N MET A 70 6.05 34.53 7.89
CA MET A 70 6.04 35.74 8.70
C MET A 70 7.26 36.63 8.42
N LYS A 71 8.44 36.03 8.22
CA LYS A 71 9.68 36.76 7.90
C LYS A 71 9.79 37.18 6.43
N GLN A 72 8.87 36.73 5.58
CA GLN A 72 8.96 36.85 4.12
C GLN A 72 10.33 36.41 3.57
N ALA A 73 10.95 35.43 4.23
CA ALA A 73 12.29 34.95 3.94
C ALA A 73 12.23 33.57 3.27
N VAL A 74 13.24 33.28 2.44
CA VAL A 74 13.31 32.01 1.71
C VAL A 74 14.41 31.13 2.30
N LEU A 75 14.17 29.81 2.36
CA LEU A 75 15.19 28.85 2.79
C LEU A 75 16.44 28.91 1.87
N PRO A 76 17.65 28.67 2.41
CA PRO A 76 18.85 28.39 1.62
C PRO A 76 18.60 27.26 0.61
N LYS A 77 19.26 27.29 -0.56
CA LYS A 77 18.97 26.39 -1.69
C LYS A 77 19.18 24.91 -1.34
N GLU A 78 20.09 24.63 -0.41
CA GLU A 78 20.53 23.30 0.01
C GLU A 78 19.45 22.61 0.87
N GLN A 79 18.63 23.38 1.58
CA GLN A 79 17.62 22.86 2.50
C GLN A 79 16.22 22.74 1.84
N ARG A 80 16.10 23.15 0.57
CA ARG A 80 14.83 23.07 -0.17
C ARG A 80 14.54 21.63 -0.56
N THR A 81 13.28 21.24 -0.47
CA THR A 81 12.81 19.92 -0.89
C THR A 81 13.03 19.73 -2.39
N GLN A 82 13.78 18.70 -2.77
CA GLN A 82 14.05 18.39 -4.17
C GLN A 82 12.91 17.54 -4.76
N TYR A 83 12.64 17.72 -6.06
CA TYR A 83 11.56 17.02 -6.74
C TYR A 83 11.77 15.50 -6.75
N GLU A 84 13.02 15.05 -6.91
CA GLU A 84 13.38 13.64 -6.96
C GLU A 84 13.11 12.92 -5.62
N GLU A 85 13.33 13.59 -4.48
CA GLU A 85 13.06 13.02 -3.14
C GLU A 85 11.56 12.79 -2.92
N VAL A 86 10.72 13.69 -3.45
CA VAL A 86 9.27 13.52 -3.38
C VAL A 86 8.82 12.37 -4.26
N GLN A 87 9.33 12.21 -5.49
CA GLN A 87 8.98 11.04 -6.29
C GLN A 87 9.39 9.70 -5.64
N GLN A 88 10.57 9.65 -5.02
CA GLN A 88 11.08 8.45 -4.36
C GLN A 88 10.27 8.08 -3.12
N THR A 89 9.93 9.05 -2.26
CA THR A 89 9.11 8.81 -1.07
C THR A 89 7.69 8.35 -1.41
N TRP A 90 7.08 8.95 -2.43
CA TRP A 90 5.77 8.52 -2.94
C TRP A 90 5.81 7.11 -3.52
N ALA A 91 6.85 6.78 -4.30
CA ALA A 91 7.06 5.42 -4.77
C ALA A 91 7.25 4.44 -3.60
N GLN A 92 8.11 4.74 -2.63
CA GLN A 92 8.36 3.86 -1.49
C GLN A 92 7.12 3.62 -0.61
N MET A 93 6.30 4.64 -0.37
CA MET A 93 5.03 4.49 0.36
C MET A 93 4.02 3.64 -0.42
N THR A 94 3.89 3.86 -1.72
CA THR A 94 2.98 3.07 -2.57
C THR A 94 3.44 1.63 -2.73
N TYR A 95 4.73 1.38 -2.95
CA TYR A 95 5.30 0.03 -3.07
C TYR A 95 5.23 -0.75 -1.74
N SER A 96 5.54 -0.13 -0.60
CA SER A 96 5.48 -0.82 0.70
C SER A 96 4.04 -1.24 1.07
N GLY A 97 3.05 -0.37 0.87
CA GLY A 97 1.64 -0.71 1.11
C GLY A 97 1.10 -1.80 0.18
N LEU A 98 1.46 -1.76 -1.11
CA LEU A 98 1.07 -2.80 -2.06
C LEU A 98 1.75 -4.13 -1.73
N ILE A 99 3.06 -4.15 -1.47
CA ILE A 99 3.80 -5.40 -1.20
C ILE A 99 3.30 -6.10 0.07
N GLN A 100 2.94 -5.37 1.13
CA GLN A 100 2.39 -5.99 2.34
C GLN A 100 1.03 -6.64 2.08
N THR A 101 0.14 -6.00 1.32
CA THR A 101 -1.17 -6.57 0.97
C THR A 101 -1.04 -7.79 0.05
N TRP A 102 -0.16 -7.75 -0.95
CA TRP A 102 0.13 -8.91 -1.81
C TRP A 102 0.77 -10.07 -1.03
N ALA A 103 1.66 -9.80 -0.07
CA ALA A 103 2.28 -10.83 0.78
C ALA A 103 1.25 -11.52 1.70
N GLN A 104 0.32 -10.76 2.29
CA GLN A 104 -0.78 -11.31 3.09
C GLN A 104 -1.78 -12.12 2.25
N ILE A 105 -2.13 -11.63 1.05
CA ILE A 105 -3.03 -12.33 0.11
C ILE A 105 -2.39 -13.64 -0.40
N SER A 106 -1.10 -13.62 -0.75
CA SER A 106 -0.38 -14.82 -1.17
C SER A 106 -0.31 -15.89 -0.07
N SER A 107 -0.02 -15.47 1.17
CA SER A 107 0.07 -16.38 2.32
C SER A 107 -1.29 -17.01 2.67
N THR A 108 -2.38 -16.24 2.59
CA THR A 108 -3.74 -16.74 2.86
C THR A 108 -4.25 -17.66 1.73
N LEU A 109 -4.00 -17.33 0.46
CA LEU A 109 -4.33 -18.19 -0.68
C LEU A 109 -3.57 -19.53 -0.65
N CYS A 110 -2.31 -19.53 -0.20
CA CYS A 110 -1.52 -20.76 -0.05
C CYS A 110 -2.11 -21.69 1.03
N LEU A 111 -2.51 -21.14 2.19
CA LEU A 111 -3.14 -21.91 3.27
C LEU A 111 -4.51 -22.47 2.87
N ILE A 112 -5.31 -21.70 2.11
CA ILE A 112 -6.61 -22.16 1.60
C ILE A 112 -6.41 -23.31 0.62
N ASN A 113 -5.46 -23.19 -0.32
CA ASN A 113 -5.17 -24.27 -1.27
C ASN A 113 -4.60 -25.52 -0.56
N LEU A 114 -3.71 -25.38 0.43
CA LEU A 114 -3.23 -26.51 1.21
C LEU A 114 -4.34 -27.18 2.02
N ALA A 115 -5.24 -26.41 2.64
CA ALA A 115 -6.36 -26.95 3.40
C ALA A 115 -7.36 -27.69 2.50
N TRP A 116 -7.61 -27.16 1.30
CA TRP A 116 -8.47 -27.81 0.31
C TRP A 116 -7.83 -29.10 -0.21
N PHE A 117 -6.52 -29.08 -0.54
CA PHE A 117 -5.79 -30.27 -0.98
C PHE A 117 -5.72 -31.36 0.09
N ASN A 118 -5.42 -30.98 1.34
CA ASN A 118 -5.40 -31.92 2.47
C ASN A 118 -6.80 -32.46 2.80
N GLY A 119 -7.85 -31.64 2.64
CA GLY A 119 -9.25 -32.06 2.75
C GLY A 119 -9.64 -33.05 1.67
N LEU A 120 -9.21 -32.83 0.43
CA LEU A 120 -9.48 -33.71 -0.72
C LEU A 120 -8.73 -35.05 -0.60
N ILE A 121 -7.49 -35.02 -0.11
CA ILE A 121 -6.72 -36.24 0.21
C ILE A 121 -7.40 -37.03 1.34
N LYS A 122 -7.85 -36.36 2.41
CA LYS A 122 -8.54 -37.02 3.54
C LYS A 122 -9.90 -37.59 3.13
N TRP A 123 -10.64 -36.89 2.25
CA TRP A 123 -11.88 -37.38 1.65
C TRP A 123 -11.61 -38.58 0.72
N SER A 124 -10.58 -38.51 -0.13
CA SER A 124 -10.15 -39.61 -1.01
C SER A 124 -9.76 -40.86 -0.22
N LEU A 125 -9.00 -40.71 0.88
CA LEU A 125 -8.64 -41.80 1.78
C LEU A 125 -9.85 -42.41 2.49
N ASN A 126 -10.82 -41.58 2.91
CA ASN A 126 -12.06 -42.05 3.55
C ASN A 126 -13.00 -42.78 2.57
N CYS A 127 -13.11 -42.29 1.32
CA CYS A 127 -13.86 -42.96 0.26
C CYS A 127 -13.24 -44.31 -0.13
N LYS A 128 -11.92 -44.47 -0.04
CA LYS A 128 -11.24 -45.75 -0.32
C LYS A 128 -11.56 -46.82 0.75
N LEU A 129 -11.64 -46.41 2.02
CA LEU A 129 -12.01 -47.27 3.15
C LEU A 129 -13.47 -47.76 3.10
N HIS A 130 -14.39 -47.01 2.48
CA HIS A 130 -15.79 -47.42 2.34
C HIS A 130 -16.05 -48.30 1.11
N SER A 131 -15.14 -48.35 0.13
CA SER A 131 -15.31 -49.13 -1.12
C SER A 131 -14.88 -50.60 -1.03
N SER A 132 -14.17 -51.00 0.03
CA SER A 132 -13.73 -52.39 0.25
C SER A 132 -14.67 -53.21 1.15
N GLY A 133 -15.87 -52.71 1.45
CA GLY A 133 -16.87 -53.42 2.24
C GLY A 133 -17.84 -54.22 1.38
N THR A 134 -17.44 -55.40 0.88
CA THR A 134 -18.42 -56.45 0.52
C THR A 134 -18.93 -57.18 1.78
N PRO A 135 -20.20 -57.60 1.80
CA PRO A 135 -20.94 -57.94 3.02
C PRO A 135 -20.58 -59.34 3.54
N GLY A 136 -20.41 -59.48 4.85
CA GLY A 136 -20.06 -60.76 5.48
C GLY A 136 -20.08 -60.76 7.00
N MET A 137 -21.27 -60.63 7.58
CA MET A 137 -21.73 -61.37 8.77
C MET A 137 -20.80 -61.45 10.00
N GLN A 138 -20.98 -60.56 10.98
CA GLN A 138 -20.81 -60.90 12.39
C GLN A 138 -21.97 -60.36 13.25
N THR A 139 -22.81 -61.33 13.63
CA THR A 139 -23.41 -61.49 14.97
C THR A 139 -24.33 -60.41 15.53
N LEU A 140 -25.62 -60.76 15.54
CA LEU A 140 -26.56 -60.60 16.66
C LEU A 140 -25.85 -60.52 18.03
N LYS A 141 -25.73 -59.30 18.57
CA LYS A 141 -25.87 -59.00 20.00
C LYS A 141 -26.61 -57.66 20.07
N TYR A 142 -27.46 -57.49 21.08
CA TYR A 142 -28.41 -56.39 21.28
C TYR A 142 -29.79 -56.57 20.65
N LEU A 143 -30.49 -57.59 21.16
CA LEU A 143 -31.93 -57.54 21.37
C LEU A 143 -32.27 -58.42 22.59
N LYS A 144 -31.94 -57.89 23.77
CA LYS A 144 -32.67 -58.06 25.02
C LYS A 144 -32.31 -56.92 25.97
#